data_AF-A0AAW0GDP0-F1
#
_entry.id   AF-A0AAW0GDP0-F1
#
_cell.length_a   1.000
_cell.length_b   1.000
_cell.length_c   1.000
_cell.angle_alpha   90.00
_cell.angle_beta   90.00
_cell.angle_gamma   90.00
#
_symmetry.space_group_name_H-M   'P 1'
#
loop_
_entity.id
_entity.type
_entity.pdbx_description
1 polymer ?
#
loop_
_entity_poly.entity_id
_entity_poly.type
_entity_poly.pdbx_seq_one_letter_code
_entity_poly.pdbx_strand_id
1 'polypeptide(L)'
;MQLDNISGDNSEMYDHELRSILHELGHMLGFLHEHQSPARISHFQYRNKATIRYYADIWTPLKVHKNVLQLHDTQRLAAYSPFDDMSIMLYDVPACINRESKTITRAFQLSALDIAYATLLYPPAIHTHEQLLRNSLRVAGVDDSQHDCMMAASTPDDFRANFTQWNAETRSAYTTRNRVVPNMLKTVVAWCYRLIRNAPKPPHASHPAPQTEIHKI
;
A
#
# COMPACT_ATOMS: atom_id res chain seq x y z
N MET A 1 -10.28 -25.69 -5.02
CA MET A 1 -8.83 -25.44 -4.91
C MET A 1 -8.17 -26.74 -5.29
N GLN A 2 -7.56 -26.80 -6.47
CA GLN A 2 -6.93 -28.00 -7.01
C GLN A 2 -5.46 -27.63 -7.26
N LEU A 3 -4.57 -28.31 -6.56
CA LEU A 3 -3.13 -28.04 -6.46
C LEU A 3 -2.37 -29.05 -7.33
N ASP A 4 -2.59 -29.07 -8.64
CA ASP A 4 -1.97 -30.06 -9.52
C ASP A 4 -1.39 -29.38 -10.78
N ASN A 5 -0.21 -28.74 -10.65
CA ASN A 5 0.83 -28.67 -11.69
C ASN A 5 2.03 -27.82 -11.21
N ILE A 6 2.96 -28.43 -10.46
CA ILE A 6 4.29 -27.86 -10.23
C ILE A 6 5.29 -28.75 -10.94
N SER A 7 5.36 -28.61 -12.25
CA SER A 7 6.53 -29.00 -13.04
C SER A 7 6.57 -28.13 -14.29
N GLY A 8 7.12 -26.93 -14.14
CA GLY A 8 7.33 -26.01 -15.26
C GLY A 8 8.39 -24.99 -14.89
N ASP A 9 9.58 -25.15 -15.47
CA ASP A 9 10.69 -24.20 -15.44
C ASP A 9 10.26 -22.85 -16.05
N ASN A 10 9.63 -21.98 -15.25
CA ASN A 10 9.08 -20.69 -15.64
C ASN A 10 9.39 -19.61 -14.58
N SER A 11 10.66 -19.26 -14.37
CA SER A 11 11.10 -18.34 -13.30
C SER A 11 10.31 -17.02 -13.18
N GLU A 12 9.93 -16.40 -14.31
CA GLU A 12 9.15 -15.15 -14.32
C GLU A 12 7.70 -15.34 -13.85
N MET A 13 7.10 -16.50 -14.16
CA MET A 13 5.75 -16.84 -13.70
C MET A 13 5.74 -16.99 -12.17
N TYR A 14 6.78 -17.64 -11.62
CA TYR A 14 6.98 -17.74 -10.18
C TYR A 14 7.17 -16.37 -9.50
N ASP A 15 7.88 -15.43 -10.13
CA ASP A 15 8.11 -14.10 -9.55
C ASP A 15 6.81 -13.29 -9.43
N HIS A 16 5.91 -13.38 -10.42
CA HIS A 16 4.61 -12.71 -10.36
C HIS A 16 3.67 -13.30 -9.30
N GLU A 17 3.65 -14.62 -9.17
CA GLU A 17 2.90 -15.33 -8.14
C GLU A 17 3.45 -15.03 -6.75
N LEU A 18 4.78 -15.14 -6.57
CA LEU A 18 5.46 -14.85 -5.32
C LEU A 18 5.20 -13.42 -4.86
N ARG A 19 5.32 -12.43 -5.76
CA ARG A 19 4.99 -11.04 -5.46
C ARG A 19 3.56 -10.89 -4.93
N SER A 20 2.60 -11.57 -5.57
CA SER A 20 1.19 -11.52 -5.16
C SER A 20 0.99 -12.20 -3.81
N ILE A 21 1.63 -13.34 -3.57
CA ILE A 21 1.60 -14.04 -2.28
C ILE A 21 2.16 -13.13 -1.17
N LEU A 22 3.30 -12.49 -1.39
CA LEU A 22 3.90 -11.58 -0.42
C LEU A 22 3.00 -10.37 -0.12
N HIS A 23 2.36 -9.78 -1.14
CA HIS A 23 1.41 -8.69 -1.00
C HIS A 23 0.20 -9.09 -0.13
N GLU A 24 -0.42 -10.22 -0.43
CA GLU A 24 -1.59 -10.71 0.32
C GLU A 24 -1.21 -11.15 1.74
N LEU A 25 -0.02 -11.72 1.94
CA LEU A 25 0.52 -11.97 3.29
C LEU A 25 0.73 -10.68 4.07
N GLY A 26 1.17 -9.60 3.41
CA GLY A 26 1.21 -8.26 3.99
C GLY A 26 -0.17 -7.82 4.49
N HIS A 27 -1.23 -8.02 3.70
CA HIS A 27 -2.60 -7.76 4.15
C HIS A 27 -3.02 -8.63 5.35
N MET A 28 -2.61 -9.90 5.41
CA MET A 28 -2.87 -10.77 6.56
C MET A 28 -2.19 -10.27 7.84
N LEU A 29 -1.02 -9.64 7.70
CA LEU A 29 -0.30 -8.96 8.79
C LEU A 29 -0.84 -7.53 9.05
N GLY A 30 -1.87 -7.08 8.35
CA GLY A 30 -2.51 -5.78 8.57
C GLY A 30 -1.87 -4.60 7.82
N PHE A 31 -0.94 -4.86 6.89
CA PHE A 31 -0.40 -3.81 6.03
C PHE A 31 -1.45 -3.34 5.02
N LEU A 32 -1.49 -2.03 4.78
CA LEU A 32 -2.40 -1.40 3.84
C LEU A 32 -1.66 -0.94 2.58
N HIS A 33 -2.40 -0.66 1.51
CA HIS A 33 -1.80 -0.22 0.26
C HIS A 33 -1.00 1.07 0.39
N GLU A 34 0.21 1.06 -0.16
CA GLU A 34 1.16 2.18 -0.08
C GLU A 34 0.72 3.38 -0.93
N HIS A 35 0.02 3.15 -2.05
CA HIS A 35 -0.54 4.24 -2.87
C HIS A 35 -1.71 4.99 -2.21
N GLN A 36 -2.18 4.51 -1.06
CA GLN A 36 -3.17 5.19 -0.23
C GLN A 36 -2.53 5.83 1.02
N SER A 37 -1.21 5.67 1.20
CA SER A 37 -0.46 6.36 2.25
C SER A 37 -0.53 7.88 2.07
N PRO A 38 -0.88 8.66 3.11
CA PRO A 38 -0.79 10.12 3.07
C PRO A 38 0.62 10.63 2.77
N ALA A 39 1.66 9.86 3.13
CA ALA A 39 3.05 10.20 2.88
C ALA A 39 3.36 10.34 1.38
N ARG A 40 2.60 9.66 0.50
CA ARG A 40 2.83 9.73 -0.95
C ARG A 40 2.64 11.13 -1.54
N ILE A 41 1.90 12.03 -0.87
CA ILE A 41 1.52 13.35 -1.44
C ILE A 41 2.75 14.20 -1.80
N SER A 42 3.88 14.02 -1.09
CA SER A 42 5.16 14.67 -1.41
C SER A 42 5.90 14.02 -2.60
N HIS A 43 5.46 12.86 -3.08
CA HIS A 43 6.09 12.09 -4.16
C HIS A 43 5.27 12.12 -5.45
N PHE A 44 3.96 11.89 -5.35
CA PHE A 44 3.03 12.02 -6.46
C PHE A 44 1.58 12.31 -6.02
N GLN A 45 0.80 12.89 -6.93
CA GLN A 45 -0.62 13.19 -6.72
C GLN A 45 -1.46 12.72 -7.90
N TYR A 46 -2.53 11.98 -7.62
CA TYR A 46 -3.46 11.55 -8.66
C TYR A 46 -4.21 12.72 -9.33
N ARG A 47 -4.41 12.59 -10.64
CA ARG A 47 -5.34 13.40 -11.42
C ARG A 47 -6.71 12.73 -11.35
N ASN A 48 -7.51 13.03 -10.32
CA ASN A 48 -8.78 12.33 -10.01
C ASN A 48 -9.65 11.99 -11.24
N LYS A 49 -9.85 12.94 -12.17
CA LYS A 49 -10.65 12.71 -13.39
C LYS A 49 -10.01 11.68 -14.33
N ALA A 50 -8.70 11.79 -14.54
CA ALA A 50 -7.95 10.85 -15.37
C ALA A 50 -7.91 9.47 -14.72
N THR A 51 -7.72 9.39 -13.40
CA THR A 51 -7.76 8.12 -12.65
C THR A 51 -9.13 7.44 -12.77
N ILE A 52 -10.23 8.18 -12.58
CA ILE A 52 -11.58 7.62 -12.74
C ILE A 52 -11.80 7.15 -14.18
N ARG A 53 -11.35 7.90 -15.18
CA ARG A 53 -11.46 7.51 -16.59
C ARG A 53 -10.63 6.25 -16.89
N TYR A 54 -9.44 6.13 -16.31
CA TYR A 54 -8.54 4.99 -16.53
C TYR A 54 -9.14 3.66 -16.05
N TYR A 55 -9.87 3.67 -14.93
CA TYR A 55 -10.50 2.46 -14.36
C TYR A 55 -11.97 2.29 -14.74
N ALA A 56 -12.51 3.11 -15.65
CA ALA A 56 -13.95 3.17 -15.92
C ALA A 56 -14.56 1.86 -16.44
N ASP A 57 -13.75 1.03 -17.10
CA ASP A 57 -14.21 -0.23 -17.71
C ASP A 57 -14.42 -1.34 -16.67
N ILE A 58 -13.76 -1.24 -15.51
CA ILE A 58 -13.82 -2.28 -14.47
C ILE A 58 -14.47 -1.80 -13.17
N TRP A 59 -14.43 -0.50 -12.87
CA TRP A 59 -14.91 0.06 -11.61
C TRP A 59 -15.80 1.29 -11.79
N THR A 60 -16.80 1.40 -10.90
CA THR A 60 -17.57 2.64 -10.76
C THR A 60 -16.68 3.75 -10.21
N PRO A 61 -17.00 5.04 -10.45
CA PRO A 61 -16.24 6.16 -9.88
C PRO A 61 -16.12 6.09 -8.35
N LEU A 62 -17.13 5.55 -7.67
CA LEU A 62 -17.10 5.34 -6.22
C LEU A 62 -16.07 4.28 -5.81
N LYS A 63 -15.99 3.16 -6.54
CA LYS A 63 -14.97 2.13 -6.31
C LYS A 63 -13.56 2.67 -6.54
N VAL A 64 -13.34 3.42 -7.62
CA VAL A 64 -12.04 4.09 -7.89
C VAL A 64 -11.70 5.05 -6.75
N HIS A 65 -12.66 5.84 -6.29
CA HIS A 65 -12.42 6.75 -5.18
C HIS A 65 -11.98 6.00 -3.92
N LYS A 66 -12.72 4.97 -3.52
CA LYS A 66 -12.45 4.20 -2.31
C LYS A 66 -11.13 3.41 -2.37
N ASN A 67 -10.82 2.82 -3.51
CA ASN A 67 -9.71 1.86 -3.63
C ASN A 67 -8.40 2.49 -4.14
N VAL A 68 -8.47 3.67 -4.77
CA VAL A 68 -7.30 4.32 -5.39
C VAL A 68 -7.05 5.72 -4.83
N LEU A 69 -8.09 6.55 -4.78
CA LEU A 69 -7.92 7.98 -4.46
C LEU A 69 -7.95 8.29 -2.97
N GLN A 70 -8.70 7.50 -2.20
CA GLN A 70 -8.88 7.69 -0.77
C GLN A 70 -7.58 7.38 -0.03
N LEU A 71 -7.16 8.33 0.79
CA LEU A 71 -6.03 8.17 1.69
C LEU A 71 -6.45 7.45 2.97
N HIS A 72 -5.51 6.74 3.58
CA HIS A 72 -5.69 6.15 4.90
C HIS A 72 -5.84 7.23 5.97
N ASP A 73 -6.68 6.95 6.96
CA ASP A 73 -6.81 7.79 8.15
C ASP A 73 -5.68 7.47 9.13
N THR A 74 -4.70 8.37 9.26
CA THR A 74 -3.53 8.16 10.13
C THR A 74 -3.90 7.99 11.59
N GLN A 75 -5.08 8.46 12.02
CA GLN A 75 -5.55 8.27 13.40
C GLN A 75 -5.99 6.83 13.69
N ARG A 76 -6.13 5.99 12.65
CA ARG A 76 -6.55 4.59 12.75
C ARG A 76 -5.43 3.59 12.48
N LEU A 77 -4.20 4.07 12.29
CA LEU A 77 -3.04 3.22 12.02
C LEU A 77 -2.23 3.01 13.30
N ALA A 78 -1.80 1.77 13.54
CA ALA A 78 -0.89 1.45 14.64
C ALA A 78 0.52 2.00 14.41
N ALA A 79 0.96 2.05 13.15
CA ALA A 79 2.17 2.70 12.70
C ALA A 79 2.02 3.09 11.22
N TYR A 80 2.82 4.05 10.76
CA TYR A 80 2.95 4.37 9.34
C TYR A 80 4.36 4.85 9.00
N SER A 81 4.77 4.54 7.77
CA SER A 81 6.09 4.82 7.22
C SER A 81 6.13 6.13 6.43
N PRO A 82 7.35 6.66 6.15
CA PRO A 82 7.57 7.43 4.94
C PRO A 82 7.08 6.66 3.71
N PHE A 83 6.82 7.38 2.62
CA PHE A 83 6.41 6.73 1.38
C PHE A 83 7.55 5.88 0.81
N ASP A 84 7.23 4.66 0.40
CA ASP A 84 8.17 3.70 -0.20
C ASP A 84 7.70 3.27 -1.60
N ASP A 85 8.41 3.74 -2.63
CA ASP A 85 8.11 3.38 -4.02
C ASP A 85 8.57 1.97 -4.41
N MET A 86 9.29 1.28 -3.51
CA MET A 86 9.71 -0.10 -3.66
C MET A 86 8.89 -1.07 -2.80
N SER A 87 7.89 -0.59 -2.04
CA SER A 87 7.10 -1.46 -1.17
C SER A 87 6.35 -2.53 -1.97
N ILE A 88 6.33 -3.75 -1.46
CA ILE A 88 5.49 -4.84 -1.98
C ILE A 88 4.00 -4.47 -1.93
N MET A 89 3.60 -3.55 -1.03
CA MET A 89 2.23 -3.10 -0.82
C MET A 89 1.79 -2.00 -1.80
N LEU A 90 2.68 -1.56 -2.70
CA LEU A 90 2.37 -0.58 -3.72
C LEU A 90 1.61 -1.24 -4.89
N TYR A 91 0.70 -0.50 -5.52
CA TYR A 91 0.15 -0.84 -6.83
C TYR A 91 0.78 0.03 -7.92
N ASP A 92 0.82 -0.52 -9.15
CA ASP A 92 1.34 0.22 -10.29
C ASP A 92 0.59 1.54 -10.47
N VAL A 93 1.34 2.61 -10.65
CA VAL A 93 0.84 3.97 -10.88
C VAL A 93 1.29 4.40 -12.27
N PRO A 94 0.42 4.32 -13.29
CA PRO A 94 0.72 4.81 -14.63
C PRO A 94 0.97 6.33 -14.67
N ALA A 95 1.91 6.77 -15.49
CA ALA A 95 2.21 8.19 -15.72
C ALA A 95 0.98 9.03 -16.09
N CYS A 96 0.03 8.46 -16.85
CA CYS A 96 -1.13 9.20 -17.34
C CYS A 96 -2.12 9.63 -16.23
N ILE A 97 -2.08 8.99 -15.05
CA ILE A 97 -3.04 9.23 -13.97
C ILE A 97 -2.49 10.07 -12.81
N ASN A 98 -1.22 10.48 -12.82
CA ASN A 98 -0.62 11.34 -11.80
C ASN A 98 -0.09 12.66 -12.38
N ARG A 99 0.08 13.67 -11.52
CA ARG A 99 0.45 15.04 -11.93
C ARG A 99 1.88 15.12 -12.44
N GLU A 100 2.75 14.31 -11.86
CA GLU A 100 4.18 14.24 -12.07
C GLU A 100 4.55 13.45 -13.32
N SER A 101 3.57 12.83 -13.99
CA SER A 101 3.75 11.98 -15.17
C SER A 101 4.77 10.84 -14.93
N LYS A 102 4.81 10.31 -13.70
CA LYS A 102 5.73 9.23 -13.30
C LYS A 102 5.05 7.87 -13.43
N THR A 103 5.74 6.91 -14.02
CA THR A 103 5.34 5.51 -13.89
C THR A 103 6.02 4.94 -12.65
N ILE A 104 5.22 4.39 -11.74
CA ILE A 104 5.73 3.66 -10.57
C ILE A 104 5.24 2.23 -10.70
N THR A 105 6.14 1.26 -10.62
CA THR A 105 5.84 -0.16 -10.80
C THR A 105 6.06 -0.93 -9.52
N ARG A 106 5.23 -1.94 -9.27
CA ARG A 106 5.37 -2.78 -8.07
C ARG A 106 6.70 -3.52 -8.08
N ALA A 107 7.36 -3.58 -6.93
CA ALA A 107 8.52 -4.42 -6.72
C ALA A 107 8.14 -5.91 -6.72
N PHE A 108 9.11 -6.77 -7.03
CA PHE A 108 8.96 -8.23 -6.97
C PHE A 108 9.40 -8.84 -5.63
N GLN A 109 9.99 -8.02 -4.76
CA GLN A 109 10.56 -8.44 -3.49
C GLN A 109 10.14 -7.45 -2.40
N LEU A 110 10.23 -7.89 -1.15
CA LEU A 110 10.03 -7.01 0.00
C LEU A 110 11.10 -5.90 0.00
N SER A 111 10.68 -4.66 0.22
CA SER A 111 11.61 -3.56 0.42
C SER A 111 12.29 -3.68 1.80
N ALA A 112 13.38 -2.92 2.00
CA ALA A 112 13.98 -2.80 3.33
C ALA A 112 12.97 -2.26 4.36
N LEU A 113 12.06 -1.38 3.95
CA LEU A 113 11.07 -0.77 4.82
C LEU A 113 9.94 -1.75 5.15
N ASP A 114 9.51 -2.59 4.19
CA ASP A 114 8.55 -3.68 4.42
C ASP A 114 9.08 -4.63 5.51
N ILE A 115 10.34 -5.08 5.36
CA ILE A 115 11.00 -5.98 6.33
C ILE A 115 11.14 -5.30 7.69
N ALA A 116 11.59 -4.05 7.71
CA ALA A 116 11.79 -3.32 8.96
C ALA A 116 10.47 -3.13 9.71
N TYR A 117 9.41 -2.65 9.06
CA TYR A 117 8.12 -2.44 9.72
C TYR A 117 7.46 -3.76 10.13
N ALA A 118 7.58 -4.83 9.35
CA ALA A 118 7.13 -6.15 9.77
C ALA A 118 7.86 -6.63 11.02
N THR A 119 9.19 -6.46 11.06
CA THR A 119 10.01 -6.81 12.22
C THR A 119 9.64 -5.98 13.45
N LEU A 120 9.41 -4.67 13.31
CA LEU A 120 9.15 -3.80 14.46
C LEU A 120 7.71 -3.93 15.00
N LEU A 121 6.75 -4.27 14.14
CA LEU A 121 5.37 -4.52 14.53
C LEU A 121 5.15 -5.95 15.05
N TYR A 122 5.98 -6.90 14.63
CA TYR A 122 5.95 -8.30 15.06
C TYR A 122 7.35 -8.75 15.49
N PRO A 123 7.89 -8.17 16.58
CA PRO A 123 9.27 -8.39 16.97
C PRO A 123 9.54 -9.85 17.35
N PRO A 124 10.66 -10.43 16.87
CA PRO A 124 11.16 -11.68 17.41
C PRO A 124 11.68 -11.48 18.84
N ALA A 125 12.16 -12.56 19.45
CA ALA A 125 12.79 -12.48 20.78
C ALA A 125 13.99 -11.51 20.76
N ILE A 126 13.93 -10.48 21.62
CA ILE A 126 14.81 -9.30 21.59
C ILE A 126 16.29 -9.69 21.72
N HIS A 127 16.64 -10.44 22.77
CA HIS A 127 18.02 -10.78 23.07
C HIS A 127 18.69 -11.66 22.00
N THR A 128 17.92 -12.48 21.28
CA THR A 128 18.46 -13.37 20.23
C THR A 128 18.53 -12.68 18.86
N HIS A 129 17.83 -11.55 18.68
CA HIS A 129 17.70 -10.86 17.40
C HIS A 129 18.05 -9.37 17.50
N GLU A 130 18.89 -8.98 18.46
CA GLU A 130 19.25 -7.58 18.73
C GLU A 130 19.72 -6.85 17.47
N GLN A 131 20.62 -7.46 16.69
CA GLN A 131 21.15 -6.82 15.48
C GLN A 131 20.06 -6.57 14.43
N LEU A 132 19.12 -7.52 14.27
CA LEU A 132 17.99 -7.38 13.36
C LEU A 132 17.09 -6.23 13.80
N LEU A 133 16.73 -6.17 15.09
CA LEU A 133 15.90 -5.10 15.64
C LEU A 133 16.56 -3.73 15.49
N ARG A 134 17.85 -3.60 15.83
CA ARG A 134 18.60 -2.33 15.67
C ARG A 134 18.70 -1.90 14.20
N ASN A 135 18.95 -2.83 13.28
CA ASN A 135 18.95 -2.53 11.86
C ASN A 135 17.57 -2.06 11.39
N SER A 136 16.50 -2.72 11.81
CA SER A 136 15.13 -2.33 11.48
C SER A 136 14.76 -0.95 12.05
N LEU A 137 15.15 -0.64 13.29
CA LEU A 137 14.97 0.69 13.89
C LEU A 137 15.66 1.77 13.05
N ARG A 138 16.90 1.53 12.61
CA ARG A 138 17.63 2.43 11.73
C ARG A 138 16.93 2.63 10.38
N VAL A 139 16.47 1.55 9.74
CA VAL A 139 15.74 1.62 8.46
C VAL A 139 14.43 2.39 8.60
N ALA A 140 13.73 2.25 9.73
CA ALA A 140 12.52 3.02 10.04
C ALA A 140 12.79 4.51 10.33
N GLY A 141 14.07 4.89 10.47
CA GLY A 141 14.51 6.26 10.75
C GLY A 141 14.38 6.63 12.23
N VAL A 142 14.48 5.66 13.15
CA VAL A 142 14.60 5.92 14.58
C VAL A 142 16.01 6.42 14.86
N ASP A 143 16.13 7.55 15.57
CA ASP A 143 17.42 8.11 15.95
C ASP A 143 18.16 7.17 16.90
N ASP A 144 19.49 7.04 16.74
CA ASP A 144 20.32 6.12 17.54
C ASP A 144 20.16 6.36 19.06
N SER A 145 19.88 7.60 19.49
CA SER A 145 19.63 7.95 20.89
C SER A 145 18.38 7.29 21.49
N GLN A 146 17.44 6.83 20.66
CA GLN A 146 16.21 6.18 21.08
C GLN A 146 16.29 4.65 20.95
N HIS A 147 17.33 4.11 20.29
CA HIS A 147 17.48 2.67 20.10
C HIS A 147 17.61 1.94 21.43
N ASP A 148 18.47 2.42 22.32
CA ASP A 148 18.73 1.74 23.59
C ASP A 148 17.50 1.72 24.50
N CYS A 149 16.67 2.78 24.47
CA CYS A 149 15.40 2.81 25.19
C CYS A 149 14.43 1.75 24.69
N MET A 150 14.34 1.55 23.36
CA MET A 150 13.48 0.51 22.79
C MET A 150 14.05 -0.89 23.04
N MET A 151 15.36 -1.06 22.92
CA MET A 151 16.05 -2.34 23.16
C MET A 151 16.05 -2.77 24.63
N ALA A 152 15.84 -1.83 25.57
CA ALA A 152 15.67 -2.13 26.99
C ALA A 152 14.29 -2.75 27.33
N ALA A 153 13.38 -2.86 26.37
CA ALA A 153 12.11 -3.56 26.54
C ALA A 153 12.30 -5.00 27.04
N SER A 154 11.51 -5.40 28.03
CA SER A 154 11.61 -6.74 28.63
C SER A 154 10.94 -7.82 27.78
N THR A 155 9.96 -7.45 26.97
CA THR A 155 9.22 -8.37 26.10
C THR A 155 9.07 -7.82 24.68
N PRO A 156 8.86 -8.69 23.66
CA PRO A 156 8.54 -8.24 22.32
C PRO A 156 7.32 -7.33 22.26
N ASP A 157 6.31 -7.55 23.10
CA ASP A 157 5.12 -6.69 23.17
C ASP A 157 5.44 -5.29 23.70
N ASP A 158 6.30 -5.18 24.73
CA ASP A 158 6.78 -3.89 25.23
C ASP A 158 7.61 -3.16 24.17
N PHE A 159 8.46 -3.89 23.43
CA PHE A 159 9.22 -3.32 22.32
C PHE A 159 8.30 -2.76 21.25
N ARG A 160 7.30 -3.54 20.81
CA ARG A 160 6.30 -3.11 19.84
C ARG A 160 5.55 -1.87 20.34
N ALA A 161 5.12 -1.86 21.60
CA ALA A 161 4.44 -0.72 22.20
C ALA A 161 5.30 0.55 22.13
N ASN A 162 6.57 0.46 22.54
CA ASN A 162 7.53 1.57 22.48
C ASN A 162 7.71 2.09 21.04
N PHE A 163 7.88 1.18 20.07
CA PHE A 163 8.01 1.56 18.66
C PHE A 163 6.75 2.25 18.12
N THR A 164 5.57 1.69 18.37
CA THR A 164 4.30 2.26 17.88
C THR A 164 4.03 3.64 18.49
N GLN A 165 4.36 3.84 19.77
CA GLN A 165 4.27 5.15 20.41
C GLN A 165 5.21 6.17 19.74
N TRP A 166 6.49 5.82 19.61
CA TRP A 166 7.46 6.68 18.92
C TRP A 166 7.02 7.02 17.49
N ASN A 167 6.50 6.04 16.76
CA ASN A 167 6.04 6.22 15.39
C ASN A 167 4.86 7.20 15.33
N ALA A 168 3.87 7.03 16.21
CA ALA A 168 2.73 7.93 16.30
C ALA A 168 3.17 9.37 16.62
N GLU A 169 4.08 9.55 17.59
CA GLU A 169 4.61 10.86 17.99
C GLU A 169 5.35 11.54 16.84
N THR A 170 6.36 10.85 16.29
CA THR A 170 7.23 11.35 15.22
C THR A 170 6.44 11.76 13.99
N ARG A 171 5.41 10.97 13.66
CA ARG A 171 4.68 11.16 12.42
C ARG A 171 3.44 12.05 12.58
N SER A 172 2.85 12.15 13.77
CA SER A 172 1.77 13.13 14.04
C SER A 172 2.18 14.56 13.69
N ALA A 173 3.46 14.91 13.92
CA ALA A 173 4.05 16.19 13.57
C ALA A 173 4.05 16.47 12.04
N TYR A 174 4.03 15.43 11.21
CA TYR A 174 3.93 15.53 9.74
C TYR A 174 2.49 15.81 9.29
N THR A 175 1.50 15.17 9.91
CA THR A 175 0.08 15.30 9.57
C THR A 175 -0.48 16.69 9.90
N THR A 176 0.00 17.35 10.95
CA THR A 176 -0.43 18.71 11.32
C THR A 176 -0.05 19.76 10.26
N ARG A 177 1.00 19.51 9.46
CA ARG A 177 1.44 20.42 8.37
C ARG A 177 0.67 20.25 7.05
N ASN A 178 0.07 19.08 6.81
CA ASN A 178 -0.51 18.70 5.52
C ASN A 178 -2.03 18.47 5.56
N ARG A 179 -2.75 19.12 6.49
CA ARG A 179 -4.20 18.92 6.69
C ARG A 179 -4.99 19.27 5.42
N VAL A 180 -5.45 18.24 4.71
CA VAL A 180 -6.36 18.40 3.56
C VAL A 180 -7.73 18.87 4.09
N VAL A 181 -8.24 19.95 3.49
CA VAL A 181 -9.51 20.58 3.86
C VAL A 181 -10.69 19.63 3.55
N PRO A 182 -11.59 19.33 4.52
CA PRO A 182 -12.71 18.40 4.35
C PRO A 182 -13.73 18.76 3.25
N ASN A 183 -13.66 19.96 2.67
CA ASN A 183 -14.63 20.46 1.69
C ASN A 183 -14.53 19.82 0.30
N MET A 184 -13.49 19.02 0.01
CA MET A 184 -13.33 18.41 -1.32
C MET A 184 -14.27 17.20 -1.56
N LEU A 185 -14.64 16.47 -0.50
CA LEU A 185 -15.46 15.25 -0.61
C LEU A 185 -16.88 15.53 -1.15
N LYS A 186 -17.54 16.57 -0.63
CA LYS A 186 -18.90 16.96 -1.08
C LYS A 186 -18.92 17.39 -2.53
N THR A 187 -17.90 18.13 -2.95
CA THR A 187 -17.77 18.66 -4.31
C THR A 187 -17.47 17.56 -5.33
N VAL A 188 -16.61 16.60 -4.99
CA VAL A 188 -16.28 15.46 -5.87
C VAL A 188 -17.46 14.50 -5.99
N VAL A 189 -18.16 14.18 -4.90
CA VAL A 189 -19.36 13.32 -4.94
C VAL A 189 -20.46 13.96 -5.77
N ALA A 190 -20.77 15.25 -5.56
CA ALA A 190 -21.78 15.97 -6.33
C ALA A 190 -21.40 16.15 -7.82
N TRP A 191 -20.11 16.15 -8.15
CA TRP A 191 -19.62 16.18 -9.52
C TRP A 191 -19.70 14.80 -10.20
N CYS A 192 -19.31 13.73 -9.50
CA CYS A 192 -19.45 12.34 -9.97
C CYS A 192 -20.91 11.98 -10.25
N TYR A 193 -21.84 12.40 -9.39
CA TYR A 193 -23.28 12.23 -9.62
C TYR A 193 -23.77 12.90 -10.90
N ARG A 194 -23.21 14.07 -11.27
CA ARG A 194 -23.56 14.79 -12.50
C ARG A 194 -22.99 14.14 -13.76
N LEU A 195 -21.79 13.58 -13.70
CA LEU A 195 -21.21 12.84 -14.82
C LEU A 195 -21.94 11.54 -15.12
N ILE A 196 -22.36 10.81 -14.08
CA ILE A 196 -23.07 9.53 -14.25
C ILE A 196 -24.46 9.74 -14.88
N ARG A 197 -25.16 10.83 -14.55
CA ARG A 197 -26.49 11.13 -15.13
C ARG A 197 -26.45 11.53 -16.60
N ASN A 198 -25.35 12.13 -17.06
CA ASN A 198 -25.29 12.76 -18.38
C ASN A 198 -24.37 12.01 -19.36
N ALA A 199 -23.76 10.89 -18.97
CA ALA A 199 -22.93 10.10 -19.85
C ALA A 199 -23.80 9.23 -20.78
N PRO A 200 -23.64 9.30 -22.12
CA PRO A 200 -24.25 8.33 -23.01
C PRO A 200 -23.71 6.93 -22.68
N LYS A 201 -24.60 5.93 -22.66
CA LYS A 201 -24.19 4.53 -22.47
C LYS A 201 -23.19 4.15 -23.58
N PRO A 202 -22.00 3.62 -23.24
CA PRO A 202 -21.07 3.20 -24.28
C PRO A 202 -21.69 2.06 -25.10
N PRO A 203 -21.51 2.06 -26.44
CA PRO A 203 -21.91 0.94 -27.26
C PRO A 203 -21.15 -0.31 -26.79
N HIS A 204 -21.85 -1.43 -26.73
CA HIS A 204 -21.28 -2.72 -26.36
C HIS A 204 -20.14 -3.09 -27.33
N ALA A 205 -18.89 -2.86 -26.92
CA ALA A 205 -17.74 -3.44 -27.57
C ALA A 205 -17.63 -4.90 -27.10
N SER A 206 -18.02 -5.82 -27.97
CA SER A 206 -17.72 -7.24 -27.83
C SER A 206 -16.20 -7.43 -27.91
N HIS A 207 -15.55 -7.59 -26.76
CA HIS A 207 -14.22 -8.16 -26.65
C HIS A 207 -14.30 -9.53 -25.95
N PRO A 208 -13.42 -10.48 -26.33
CA PRO A 208 -13.63 -11.89 -26.07
C PRO A 208 -13.59 -12.18 -24.57
N ALA A 209 -14.50 -13.06 -24.14
CA ALA A 209 -14.54 -13.58 -22.78
C ALA A 209 -13.19 -14.21 -22.41
N PRO A 210 -12.78 -14.17 -21.14
CA PRO A 210 -11.64 -14.95 -20.68
C PRO A 210 -11.92 -16.43 -20.98
N GLN A 211 -11.00 -17.07 -21.72
CA GLN A 211 -11.10 -18.47 -22.07
C GLN A 211 -11.03 -19.32 -20.81
N THR A 212 -12.20 -19.76 -20.33
CA THR A 212 -12.32 -20.99 -19.55
C THR A 212 -12.13 -22.16 -20.49
N GLU A 213 -10.91 -22.70 -20.59
CA GLU A 213 -10.73 -24.06 -21.10
C GLU A 213 -10.92 -25.05 -19.96
N ILE A 214 -12.17 -25.50 -19.86
CA ILE A 214 -12.52 -26.76 -19.24
C ILE A 214 -12.10 -27.84 -20.24
N HIS A 215 -11.04 -28.58 -19.94
CA HIS A 215 -10.80 -29.86 -20.63
C HIS A 215 -11.29 -30.99 -19.73
N LYS A 216 -12.43 -31.54 -20.15
CA LYS A 216 -12.85 -32.90 -19.82
C LYS A 216 -11.78 -33.85 -20.34
N ILE A 217 -11.15 -34.62 -19.46
CA ILE A 217 -11.40 -36.05 -19.16
C ILE A 217 -10.59 -36.37 -17.91
#